data_AF-A0A7I7SP99-F1
#
_entry.id   AF-A0A7I7SP99-F1
#
_cell.length_a   1.000
_cell.length_b   1.000
_cell.length_c   1.000
_cell.angle_alpha   90.00
_cell.angle_beta   90.00
_cell.angle_gamma   90.00
#
_symmetry.space_group_name_H-M   'P 1'
#
loop_
_entity.id
_entity.type
_entity.pdbx_description
1 polymer ?
#
loop_
_entity_poly.entity_id
_entity_poly.type
_entity_poly.pdbx_seq_one_letter_code
_entity_poly.pdbx_strand_id
1 'polypeptide(L)'
;MNIIAMPLAILRLHYRAARIPLQIVEDHVVARLSSESPARLLYERSLGALDVTVGRALGDPGLAQRGAALAERSDVLREAGRLDAEAEAEARSASREFTTRRNEAIRASKNAQTAKDKAVEEARRNAEARTRNAAQPARERADTAKERADEVAAQRIDAVKKAKRD
;
A
#
# COMPACT_ATOMS: atom_id res chain seq x y z
N MET A 1 37.10 44.89 -47.64
CA MET A 1 35.83 44.94 -46.89
C MET A 1 34.96 43.79 -47.34
N ASN A 2 34.61 42.88 -46.43
CA ASN A 2 33.83 41.68 -46.77
C ASN A 2 32.36 42.05 -47.01
N ILE A 3 31.96 42.10 -48.28
CA ILE A 3 30.59 42.41 -48.74
C ILE A 3 29.58 41.36 -48.23
N ILE A 4 30.05 40.17 -47.85
CA ILE A 4 29.24 39.07 -47.30
C ILE A 4 29.07 39.20 -45.76
N ALA A 5 29.98 39.87 -45.06
CA ALA A 5 29.93 40.00 -43.59
C ALA A 5 28.86 40.99 -43.12
N MET A 6 28.60 42.05 -43.89
CA MET A 6 27.54 43.02 -43.60
C MET A 6 26.13 42.40 -43.62
N PRO A 7 25.70 41.64 -44.66
CA PRO A 7 24.39 41.00 -44.68
C PRO A 7 24.20 40.00 -43.53
N LEU A 8 25.24 39.23 -43.17
CA LEU A 8 25.17 38.28 -42.06
C LEU A 8 25.03 38.97 -40.70
N ALA A 9 25.72 40.09 -40.48
CA ALA A 9 25.60 40.89 -39.27
C ALA A 9 24.18 41.51 -39.14
N ILE A 10 23.62 41.97 -40.26
CA ILE A 10 22.25 42.48 -40.33
C ILE A 10 21.25 41.35 -40.04
N LEU A 11 21.46 40.14 -40.61
CA LEU A 11 20.61 38.98 -40.33
C LEU A 11 20.65 38.56 -38.85
N ARG A 12 21.83 38.60 -38.22
CA ARG A 12 21.98 38.37 -36.78
C ARG A 12 21.20 39.40 -35.95
N LEU A 13 21.24 40.67 -36.36
CA LEU A 13 20.47 41.74 -35.69
C LEU A 13 18.96 41.52 -35.83
N HIS A 14 18.49 41.15 -37.02
CA HIS A 14 17.09 40.84 -37.27
C HIS A 14 16.63 39.60 -36.50
N TYR A 15 17.44 38.54 -36.45
CA TYR A 15 17.13 37.35 -35.67
C TYR A 15 17.11 37.65 -34.16
N ARG A 16 18.04 38.47 -33.66
CA ARG A 16 18.04 38.93 -32.27
C ARG A 16 16.81 39.77 -31.96
N ALA A 17 16.38 40.63 -32.87
CA ALA A 17 15.15 41.42 -32.72
C ALA A 17 13.88 40.54 -32.77
N ALA A 18 13.82 39.58 -33.70
CA ALA A 18 12.73 38.60 -33.79
C ALA A 18 12.66 37.66 -32.58
N ARG A 19 13.74 37.58 -31.79
CA ARG A 19 13.82 36.78 -30.57
C ARG A 19 13.36 37.52 -29.31
N ILE A 20 13.35 38.85 -29.31
CA ILE A 20 12.87 39.64 -28.16
C ILE A 20 11.43 39.24 -27.77
N PRO A 21 10.47 39.07 -28.70
CA PRO A 21 9.13 38.58 -28.36
C PRO A 21 9.13 37.19 -27.73
N LEU A 22 9.97 36.26 -28.22
CA LEU A 22 10.07 34.91 -27.64
C LEU A 22 10.66 34.94 -26.24
N GLN A 23 11.68 35.77 -25.98
CA GLN A 23 12.23 35.95 -24.63
C GLN A 23 11.19 36.55 -23.67
N ILE A 24 10.34 37.46 -24.13
CA ILE A 24 9.25 38.00 -23.31
C ILE A 24 8.22 36.90 -22.97
N VAL A 25 7.90 36.01 -23.91
CA VAL A 25 7.03 34.84 -23.65
C VAL A 25 7.70 33.88 -22.65
N GLU A 26 9.01 33.67 -22.77
CA GLU A 26 9.79 32.88 -21.83
C GLU A 26 9.72 33.48 -20.40
N ASP A 27 9.99 34.78 -20.26
CA ASP A 27 10.05 35.48 -18.98
C ASP A 27 8.68 35.71 -18.31
N HIS A 28 7.59 35.82 -19.08
CA HIS A 28 6.26 36.12 -18.51
C HIS A 28 5.29 34.94 -18.48
N VAL A 29 5.38 34.00 -19.43
CA VAL A 29 4.43 32.90 -19.55
C VAL A 29 5.10 31.60 -19.12
N VAL A 30 6.23 31.26 -19.73
CA VAL A 30 6.92 29.98 -19.48
C VAL A 30 7.56 29.94 -18.09
N ALA A 31 8.09 31.06 -17.60
CA ALA A 31 8.64 31.17 -16.26
C ALA A 31 7.59 30.95 -15.16
N ARG A 32 6.30 31.17 -15.44
CA ARG A 32 5.20 30.86 -14.50
C ARG A 32 4.84 29.37 -14.46
N LEU A 33 5.24 28.60 -15.45
CA LEU A 33 5.08 27.14 -15.44
C LEU A 33 6.20 26.50 -14.62
N SER A 34 5.86 25.43 -13.89
CA SER A 34 6.85 24.57 -13.22
C SER A 34 7.95 24.17 -14.21
N SER A 35 9.20 24.16 -13.73
CA SER A 35 10.39 23.76 -14.50
C SER A 35 10.28 22.35 -15.11
N GLU A 36 9.42 21.50 -14.54
CA GLU A 36 9.19 20.13 -14.98
C GLU A 36 7.90 19.97 -15.79
N SER A 37 7.16 21.07 -16.04
CA SER A 37 5.92 20.96 -16.79
C SER A 37 6.20 20.53 -18.24
N PRO A 38 5.44 19.57 -18.79
CA PRO A 38 5.66 19.07 -20.14
C PRO A 38 5.62 20.18 -21.21
N ALA A 39 4.73 21.17 -21.04
CA ALA A 39 4.61 22.29 -21.95
C ALA A 39 5.86 23.19 -21.97
N ARG A 40 6.46 23.44 -20.80
CA ARG A 40 7.70 24.22 -20.69
C ARG A 40 8.89 23.47 -21.29
N LEU A 41 9.02 22.18 -21.00
CA LEU A 41 10.11 21.35 -21.52
C LEU A 41 10.07 21.22 -23.05
N LEU A 42 8.88 21.09 -23.63
CA LEU A 42 8.70 21.10 -25.09
C LEU A 42 9.08 22.46 -25.71
N TYR A 43 8.69 23.56 -25.06
CA TYR A 43 9.05 24.91 -25.50
C TYR A 43 10.57 25.13 -25.45
N GLU A 44 11.22 24.87 -24.31
CA GLU A 44 12.67 25.04 -24.12
C GLU A 44 13.49 24.19 -25.11
N ARG A 45 13.08 22.94 -25.37
CA ARG A 45 13.74 22.06 -26.37
C ARG A 45 13.62 22.58 -27.80
N SER A 46 12.42 23.00 -28.20
CA SER A 46 12.18 23.51 -29.56
C SER A 46 12.91 24.82 -29.82
N LEU A 47 12.96 25.70 -28.82
CA LEU A 47 13.74 26.94 -28.85
C LEU A 47 15.24 26.65 -28.90
N GLY A 48 15.75 25.75 -28.05
CA GLY A 48 17.15 25.35 -28.05
C GLY A 48 17.61 24.73 -29.39
N ALA A 49 16.77 23.90 -30.02
CA ALA A 49 17.06 23.32 -31.33
C ALA A 49 17.08 24.39 -32.45
N LEU A 50 16.16 25.36 -32.40
CA LEU A 50 16.13 26.49 -33.33
C LEU A 50 17.43 27.32 -33.23
N ASP A 51 17.89 27.57 -32.01
CA ASP A 51 19.11 28.33 -31.72
C ASP A 51 20.38 27.66 -32.20
N VAL A 52 20.47 26.34 -32.01
CA VAL A 52 21.58 25.54 -32.55
C VAL A 52 21.63 25.65 -34.07
N THR A 53 20.47 25.56 -34.71
CA THR A 53 20.36 25.59 -36.17
C THR A 53 20.73 26.96 -36.73
N VAL A 54 20.18 28.03 -36.14
CA VAL A 54 20.44 29.41 -36.57
C VAL A 54 21.86 29.86 -36.20
N GLY A 55 22.36 29.48 -35.01
CA GLY A 55 23.73 29.76 -34.59
C GLY A 55 24.76 29.10 -35.51
N ARG A 56 24.52 27.85 -35.94
CA ARG A 56 25.36 27.18 -36.93
C ARG A 56 25.27 27.83 -38.32
N ALA A 57 24.07 28.17 -38.78
CA ALA A 57 23.86 28.80 -40.08
C ALA A 57 24.45 30.22 -40.18
N LEU A 58 24.39 30.98 -39.08
CA LEU A 58 24.91 32.35 -39.00
C LEU A 58 26.36 32.43 -38.53
N GLY A 59 27.01 31.31 -38.18
CA GLY A 59 28.37 31.27 -37.63
C GLY A 59 28.51 31.93 -36.25
N ASP A 60 27.46 31.88 -35.42
CA ASP A 60 27.43 32.36 -34.04
C ASP A 60 27.55 31.17 -33.06
N PRO A 61 28.77 30.84 -32.60
CA PRO A 61 29.00 29.68 -31.73
C PRO A 61 28.40 29.86 -30.33
N GLY A 62 28.24 31.10 -29.84
CA GLY A 62 27.64 31.37 -28.52
C GLY A 62 26.15 31.06 -28.51
N LEU A 63 25.45 31.42 -29.60
CA LEU A 63 24.04 31.07 -29.80
C LEU A 63 23.83 29.56 -29.88
N ALA A 64 24.70 28.87 -30.63
CA ALA A 64 24.61 27.41 -30.76
C ALA A 64 24.89 26.68 -29.44
N GLN A 65 25.88 27.13 -28.66
CA GLN A 65 26.20 26.53 -27.36
C GLN A 65 25.08 26.73 -26.34
N ARG A 66 24.46 27.90 -26.31
CA ARG A 66 23.33 28.20 -25.43
C ARG A 66 22.10 27.35 -25.75
N GLY A 67 21.78 27.18 -27.04
CA GLY A 67 20.68 26.33 -27.48
C GLY A 67 20.88 24.85 -27.12
N ALA A 68 22.11 24.35 -27.26
CA ALA A 68 22.47 22.99 -26.90
C ALA A 68 22.31 22.74 -25.38
N ALA A 69 22.80 23.66 -24.54
CA ALA A 69 22.67 23.56 -23.08
C ALA A 69 21.20 23.60 -22.63
N LEU A 70 20.36 24.40 -23.29
CA LEU A 70 18.92 24.46 -22.98
C LEU A 70 18.21 23.14 -23.32
N ALA A 71 18.48 22.59 -24.51
CA ALA A 71 17.89 21.33 -24.93
C ALA A 71 18.29 20.14 -24.03
N GLU A 72 19.58 20.06 -23.66
CA GLU A 72 20.09 19.05 -22.75
C GLU A 72 19.42 19.12 -21.37
N ARG A 73 19.32 20.33 -20.80
CA ARG A 73 18.64 20.55 -19.51
C ARG A 73 17.18 20.08 -19.55
N SER A 74 16.44 20.38 -20.62
CA SER A 74 15.05 19.97 -20.73
C SER A 74 14.90 18.44 -20.85
N ASP A 75 15.81 17.77 -21.54
CA ASP A 75 15.79 16.31 -21.64
C ASP A 75 16.11 15.63 -20.30
N VAL A 76 17.05 16.17 -19.52
CA VAL A 76 17.35 15.68 -18.15
C VAL A 76 16.15 15.87 -17.23
N LEU A 77 15.51 17.04 -17.24
CA LEU A 77 14.33 17.31 -16.39
C LEU A 77 13.13 16.43 -16.75
N ARG A 78 12.93 16.16 -18.05
CA ARG A 78 11.89 15.24 -18.50
C ARG A 78 12.13 13.82 -17.99
N GLU A 79 13.39 13.37 -18.00
CA GLU A 79 13.75 12.05 -17.51
C GLU A 79 13.61 11.96 -15.99
N ALA A 80 14.01 13.01 -15.25
CA ALA A 80 13.79 13.10 -13.80
C ALA A 80 12.29 12.98 -13.46
N GLY A 81 11.42 13.76 -14.12
CA GLY A 81 9.97 13.69 -13.89
C GLY A 81 9.37 12.32 -14.24
N ARG A 82 9.92 11.60 -15.23
CA ARG A 82 9.51 10.22 -15.54
C ARG A 82 9.87 9.26 -14.42
N LEU A 83 11.10 9.35 -13.91
CA LEU A 83 11.58 8.52 -12.79
C LEU A 83 10.82 8.81 -11.50
N ASP A 84 10.51 10.07 -11.20
CA ASP A 84 9.72 10.44 -10.02
C ASP A 84 8.29 9.89 -10.12
N ALA A 85 7.65 9.97 -11.30
CA ALA A 85 6.32 9.40 -11.51
C ALA A 85 6.31 7.86 -11.35
N GLU A 86 7.36 7.19 -11.81
CA GLU A 86 7.53 5.74 -11.65
C GLU A 86 7.76 5.37 -10.18
N ALA A 87 8.62 6.10 -9.47
CA ALA A 87 8.87 5.92 -8.05
C ALA A 87 7.60 6.13 -7.21
N GLU A 88 6.79 7.15 -7.51
CA GLU A 88 5.49 7.36 -6.85
C GLU A 88 4.48 6.26 -7.16
N ALA A 89 4.48 5.73 -8.39
CA ALA A 89 3.61 4.62 -8.76
C ALA A 89 3.98 3.36 -7.96
N GLU A 90 5.28 3.08 -7.82
CA GLU A 90 5.81 1.94 -7.07
C GLU A 90 5.61 2.10 -5.57
N ALA A 91 5.83 3.29 -5.01
CA ALA A 91 5.53 3.57 -3.61
C ALA A 91 4.04 3.33 -3.30
N ARG A 92 3.14 3.69 -4.23
CA ARG A 92 1.70 3.46 -4.10
C ARG A 92 1.33 1.97 -4.23
N SER A 93 1.95 1.22 -5.15
CA SER A 93 1.72 -0.23 -5.27
C SER A 93 2.17 -0.96 -4.00
N ALA A 94 3.38 -0.69 -3.53
CA ALA A 94 3.95 -1.27 -2.32
C ALA A 94 3.11 -0.95 -1.08
N SER A 95 2.65 0.30 -0.92
CA SER A 95 1.80 0.70 0.21
C SER A 95 0.45 -0.04 0.22
N ARG A 96 -0.15 -0.25 -0.95
CA ARG A 96 -1.39 -1.03 -1.09
C ARG A 96 -1.15 -2.50 -0.74
N GLU A 97 -0.10 -3.10 -1.27
CA GLU A 97 0.24 -4.49 -0.97
C GLU A 97 0.51 -4.70 0.52
N PHE A 98 1.31 -3.83 1.13
CA PHE A 98 1.59 -3.87 2.56
C PHE A 98 0.31 -3.81 3.39
N THR A 99 -0.61 -2.89 3.05
CA THR A 99 -1.89 -2.74 3.76
C THR A 99 -2.75 -4.00 3.62
N THR A 100 -2.82 -4.59 2.43
CA THR A 100 -3.55 -5.84 2.18
C THR A 100 -2.99 -6.98 3.02
N ARG A 101 -1.66 -7.24 2.93
CA ARG A 101 -1.00 -8.31 3.69
C ARG A 101 -1.14 -8.11 5.20
N ARG A 102 -1.02 -6.86 5.69
CA ARG A 102 -1.24 -6.52 7.10
C ARG A 102 -2.66 -6.87 7.55
N ASN A 103 -3.67 -6.47 6.77
CA ASN A 103 -5.07 -6.74 7.09
C ASN A 103 -5.41 -8.23 7.02
N GLU A 104 -4.79 -8.99 6.12
CA GLU A 104 -4.90 -10.44 6.07
C GLU A 104 -4.27 -11.10 7.30
N ALA A 105 -3.08 -10.69 7.70
CA ALA A 105 -2.41 -11.19 8.90
C ALA A 105 -3.24 -10.92 10.17
N ILE A 106 -3.82 -9.72 10.31
CA ILE A 106 -4.72 -9.38 11.43
C ILE A 106 -5.96 -10.29 11.42
N ARG A 107 -6.59 -10.48 10.26
CA ARG A 107 -7.77 -11.36 10.13
C ARG A 107 -7.42 -12.82 10.46
N ALA A 108 -6.32 -13.33 9.93
CA ALA A 108 -5.84 -14.68 10.20
C ALA A 108 -5.58 -14.89 11.70
N SER A 109 -4.90 -13.94 12.35
CA SER A 109 -4.66 -13.99 13.80
C SER A 109 -5.97 -14.01 14.60
N LYS A 110 -6.93 -13.14 14.27
CA LYS A 110 -8.22 -13.09 14.96
C LYS A 110 -9.03 -14.37 14.77
N ASN A 111 -9.01 -14.93 13.56
CA ASN A 111 -9.67 -16.19 13.26
C ASN A 111 -9.02 -17.35 14.01
N ALA A 112 -7.69 -17.42 14.06
CA ALA A 112 -6.96 -18.44 14.80
C ALA A 112 -7.26 -18.37 16.31
N GLN A 113 -7.31 -17.16 16.89
CA GLN A 113 -7.68 -16.97 18.28
C GLN A 113 -9.12 -17.42 18.55
N THR A 114 -10.07 -17.01 17.71
CA THR A 114 -11.48 -17.43 17.82
C THR A 114 -11.62 -18.95 17.69
N ALA A 115 -10.89 -19.59 16.76
CA ALA A 115 -10.90 -21.03 16.59
C ALA A 115 -10.32 -21.76 17.81
N LYS A 116 -9.23 -21.24 18.38
CA LYS A 116 -8.64 -21.75 19.62
C LYS A 116 -9.63 -21.67 20.78
N ASP A 117 -10.28 -20.52 20.97
CA ASP A 117 -11.25 -20.33 22.06
C ASP A 117 -12.43 -21.29 21.91
N LYS A 118 -12.96 -21.46 20.70
CA LYS A 118 -14.00 -22.45 20.41
C LYS A 118 -13.55 -23.87 20.72
N ALA A 119 -12.34 -24.25 20.31
CA ALA A 119 -11.79 -25.57 20.57
C ALA A 119 -11.60 -25.85 22.06
N VAL A 120 -11.15 -24.85 22.84
CA VAL A 120 -11.04 -24.96 24.30
C VAL A 120 -12.41 -25.14 24.95
N GLU A 121 -13.41 -24.35 24.55
CA GLU A 121 -14.77 -24.46 25.09
C GLU A 121 -15.44 -25.78 24.71
N GLU A 122 -15.20 -26.30 23.51
CA GLU A 122 -15.68 -27.62 23.10
C GLU A 122 -14.98 -28.74 23.89
N ALA A 123 -13.66 -28.66 24.07
CA ALA A 123 -12.91 -29.62 24.87
C ALA A 123 -13.38 -29.63 26.34
N ARG A 124 -13.66 -28.47 26.93
CA ARG A 124 -14.23 -28.34 28.28
C ARG A 124 -15.60 -28.99 28.37
N ARG A 125 -16.52 -28.68 27.45
CA ARG A 125 -17.86 -29.28 27.41
C ARG A 125 -17.79 -30.80 27.26
N ASN A 126 -16.90 -31.30 26.41
CA ASN A 126 -16.71 -32.74 26.23
C ASN A 126 -16.14 -33.41 27.49
N ALA A 127 -15.19 -32.76 28.18
CA ALA A 127 -14.66 -33.26 29.45
C ALA A 127 -15.74 -33.31 30.54
N GLU A 128 -16.54 -32.24 30.68
CA GLU A 128 -17.65 -32.21 31.64
C GLU A 128 -18.71 -33.28 31.34
N ALA A 129 -19.06 -33.47 30.07
CA ALA A 129 -20.00 -34.49 29.65
C ALA A 129 -19.48 -35.89 30.00
N ARG A 130 -18.18 -36.16 29.78
CA ARG A 130 -17.55 -37.43 30.18
C ARG A 130 -17.61 -37.64 31.69
N THR A 131 -17.29 -36.60 32.49
CA THR A 131 -17.38 -36.68 33.96
C THR A 131 -18.80 -36.95 34.43
N ARG A 132 -19.79 -36.26 33.86
CA ARG A 132 -21.21 -36.50 34.19
C ARG A 132 -21.66 -37.91 33.81
N ASN A 133 -21.34 -38.35 32.61
CA ASN A 133 -21.71 -39.69 32.11
C ASN A 133 -21.03 -40.81 32.91
N ALA A 134 -19.83 -40.58 33.47
CA ALA A 134 -19.17 -41.54 34.35
C ALA A 134 -19.76 -41.53 35.78
N ALA A 135 -20.13 -40.35 36.30
CA ALA A 135 -20.65 -40.20 37.66
C ALA A 135 -22.12 -40.64 37.80
N GLN A 136 -22.95 -40.43 36.77
CA GLN A 136 -24.39 -40.77 36.81
C GLN A 136 -24.65 -42.25 37.09
N PRO A 137 -24.08 -43.22 36.34
CA PRO A 137 -24.30 -44.64 36.61
C PRO A 137 -23.77 -45.08 37.98
N ALA A 138 -22.70 -44.44 38.47
CA ALA A 138 -22.17 -44.74 39.81
C ALA A 138 -23.14 -44.25 40.91
N ARG A 139 -23.72 -43.05 40.74
CA ARG A 139 -24.75 -42.50 41.65
C ARG A 139 -26.01 -43.34 41.63
N GLU A 140 -26.54 -43.68 40.45
CA GLU A 140 -27.73 -44.53 40.32
C GLU A 140 -27.53 -45.88 41.03
N ARG A 141 -26.37 -46.52 40.86
CA ARG A 141 -26.06 -47.77 41.57
C ARG A 141 -25.97 -47.58 43.08
N ALA A 142 -25.40 -46.47 43.55
CA ALA A 142 -25.33 -46.17 44.98
C ALA A 142 -26.72 -45.94 45.58
N ASP A 143 -27.59 -45.22 44.87
CA ASP A 143 -28.97 -44.96 45.29
C ASP A 143 -29.78 -46.26 45.33
N THR A 144 -29.73 -47.09 44.29
CA THR A 144 -30.38 -48.41 44.28
C THR A 144 -29.85 -49.33 45.38
N ALA A 145 -28.54 -49.31 45.66
CA ALA A 145 -27.96 -50.11 46.74
C ALA A 145 -28.46 -49.64 48.12
N LYS A 146 -28.63 -48.33 48.30
CA LYS A 146 -29.18 -47.74 49.53
C LYS A 146 -30.64 -48.14 49.73
N GLU A 147 -31.48 -48.02 48.70
CA GLU A 147 -32.90 -48.44 48.77
C GLU A 147 -33.03 -49.90 49.19
N ARG A 148 -32.24 -50.80 48.58
CA ARG A 148 -32.22 -52.21 48.96
C ARG A 148 -31.78 -52.44 50.40
N ALA A 149 -30.78 -51.68 50.88
CA ALA A 149 -30.32 -51.78 52.26
C ALA A 149 -31.42 -51.32 53.24
N ASP A 150 -32.13 -50.24 52.92
CA ASP A 150 -33.24 -49.71 53.72
C ASP A 150 -34.42 -50.69 53.75
N GLU A 151 -34.77 -51.32 52.62
CA GLU A 151 -35.80 -52.37 52.56
C GLU A 151 -35.43 -53.58 53.44
N VAL A 152 -34.18 -54.07 53.34
CA VAL A 152 -33.69 -55.18 54.16
C VAL A 152 -33.72 -54.81 55.66
N ALA A 153 -33.35 -53.58 56.01
CA ALA A 153 -33.42 -53.11 57.38
C ALA A 153 -34.86 -53.06 57.90
N ALA A 154 -35.82 -52.57 57.10
CA ALA A 154 -37.24 -52.53 57.44
C ALA A 154 -37.80 -53.95 57.66
N GLN A 155 -37.51 -54.89 56.75
CA GLN A 155 -37.94 -56.28 56.88
C GLN A 155 -37.40 -56.93 58.17
N ARG A 156 -36.14 -56.65 58.54
CA ARG A 156 -35.56 -57.15 59.79
C ARG A 156 -36.24 -56.56 61.03
N ILE A 157 -36.54 -55.26 61.02
CA ILE A 157 -37.28 -54.61 62.12
C ILE A 157 -38.67 -55.26 62.28
N ASP A 158 -39.38 -55.50 61.18
CA ASP A 158 -40.71 -56.10 61.22
C ASP A 158 -40.67 -57.56 61.68
N ALA A 159 -39.69 -58.35 61.24
CA ALA A 159 -39.48 -59.71 61.73
C ALA A 159 -39.25 -59.75 63.25
N VAL A 160 -38.42 -58.86 63.79
CA VAL A 160 -38.18 -58.74 65.24
C VAL A 160 -39.44 -58.31 65.98
N LYS A 161 -40.21 -57.36 65.45
CA LYS A 161 -41.49 -56.95 66.06
C LYS A 161 -42.51 -58.08 66.08
N LYS A 162 -42.57 -58.89 65.00
CA LYS A 162 -43.46 -60.04 64.91
C LYS A 162 -43.08 -61.12 65.93
N ALA A 163 -41.79 -61.45 66.05
CA ALA A 163 -41.28 -62.38 67.04
C ALA A 163 -41.45 -61.94 68.51
N LYS A 164 -41.69 -60.64 68.76
CA LYS A 164 -42.02 -60.11 70.10
C LYS A 164 -43.51 -60.10 70.44
N ARG A 165 -44.39 -60.38 69.48
CA ARG A 165 -45.85 -60.38 69.65
C ARG A 165 -46.45 -61.78 69.80
N ASP A 166 -45.68 -62.82 69.50
CA ASP A 166 -45.96 -64.23 69.86
C ASP A 166 -45.38 -64.54 71.24
#